data_AF-A0A166CE15-F1
#
_entry.id   AF-A0A166CE15-F1
#
_cell.length_a   1.000
_cell.length_b   1.000
_cell.length_c   1.000
_cell.angle_alpha   90.00
_cell.angle_beta   90.00
_cell.angle_gamma   90.00
#
_symmetry.space_group_name_H-M   'P 1'
#
loop_
_entity.id
_entity.type
_entity.pdbx_description
1 polymer ?
#
loop_
_entity_poly.entity_id
_entity_poly.type
_entity_poly.pdbx_seq_one_letter_code
_entity_poly.pdbx_strand_id
1 'polypeptide(L)'
;MSPPRSDCIPSSDLNREDSMPGSEMSQEVKSGSFGPGHENLPPSHYTRVRELYQSPSGMPFDENYALASTQSLKNKDIPEGGAKGTILPLLGADPRLCFEQYVVSIIDLLILGESPGIEEPIIDLYTNPELLFLGLDGSPHHRVLITLGYQCMLVNEVLLLGRVVHNGKECRTSRYGMTSLSVRQYVVGIDKHSGPREKEITKTVALIDGWGVLAGPQGLDRQELVRLAKKRVPVANFDRSKLSKDGYLVLVEDQDVRLPHGELVVDGTDFRNSAHLRFKADLFVPCGGRPEAVNISNVAALVDHDGKPHFKYIVEGANLFLTQQARIFLERNKVVLFKDSNANKGGVTSSSLEILAGLGLSNEQYMDLMIFKDGKPSTFYQKYVLDIQKKISEDAAAEFQCIMKEFDRLKGAKARTLISDELSSKLNDLQAELEASDLFDDVPSRRAVMRRAIPETLVEEIGLDELLTRLPEPYPKDLFSNWVASHYASPSFTFALELVHTRRT
;
A
#
# COMPACT_ATOMS: atom_id res chain seq x y z
N MET A 1 -40.73 -10.50 32.48
CA MET A 1 -39.55 -9.87 33.08
C MET A 1 -38.75 -9.27 31.94
N SER A 2 -38.90 -7.96 31.75
CA SER A 2 -38.23 -7.18 30.70
C SER A 2 -37.06 -6.42 31.33
N PRO A 3 -35.90 -6.27 30.67
CA PRO A 3 -34.81 -5.46 31.20
C PRO A 3 -35.08 -3.96 30.99
N PRO A 4 -34.45 -3.08 31.80
CA PRO A 4 -34.85 -1.68 31.92
C PRO A 4 -34.29 -0.80 30.80
N ARG A 5 -35.09 0.20 30.40
CA ARG A 5 -34.70 1.30 29.52
C ARG A 5 -33.76 2.25 30.28
N SER A 6 -32.64 2.63 29.67
CA SER A 6 -31.77 3.72 30.16
C SER A 6 -32.08 5.01 29.41
N ASP A 7 -32.21 6.09 30.17
CA ASP A 7 -32.71 7.41 29.78
C ASP A 7 -31.89 8.13 28.70
N CYS A 8 -32.58 8.69 27.70
CA CYS A 8 -32.04 9.63 26.73
C CYS A 8 -32.05 11.05 27.33
N ILE A 9 -30.95 11.78 27.15
CA ILE A 9 -30.78 13.21 27.47
C ILE A 9 -31.56 14.04 26.42
N PRO A 10 -32.32 15.08 26.80
CA PRO A 10 -33.22 15.78 25.88
C PRO A 10 -32.48 16.71 24.91
N SER A 11 -32.91 16.68 23.66
CA SER A 11 -32.53 17.56 22.55
C SER A 11 -33.24 18.92 22.67
N SER A 12 -32.53 19.93 23.18
CA SER A 12 -32.90 21.33 22.99
C SER A 12 -31.63 22.17 23.06
N ASP A 13 -31.04 22.47 21.90
CA ASP A 13 -30.21 23.68 21.63
C ASP A 13 -29.56 23.61 20.23
N LEU A 14 -30.35 23.33 19.20
CA LEU A 14 -29.94 23.48 17.79
C LEU A 14 -31.03 24.26 17.06
N ASN A 15 -31.13 25.55 17.34
CA ASN A 15 -31.85 26.52 16.50
C ASN A 15 -31.35 27.93 16.83
N ARG A 16 -30.23 28.31 16.21
CA ARG A 16 -29.91 29.70 15.89
C ARG A 16 -29.26 29.75 14.52
N GLU A 17 -30.10 29.98 13.51
CA GLU A 17 -29.69 30.64 12.28
C GLU A 17 -29.22 32.05 12.64
N ASP A 18 -27.96 32.37 12.36
CA ASP A 18 -27.51 33.75 12.27
C ASP A 18 -26.85 33.98 10.90
N SER A 19 -27.47 34.92 10.19
CA SER A 19 -27.16 35.42 8.87
C SER A 19 -25.70 35.86 8.69
N MET A 20 -25.09 35.46 7.56
CA MET A 20 -23.80 35.96 7.08
C MET A 20 -23.92 37.39 6.52
N PRO A 21 -23.06 38.34 6.90
CA PRO A 21 -22.71 39.48 6.06
C PRO A 21 -21.35 39.23 5.39
N GLY A 22 -21.31 39.43 4.08
CA GLY A 22 -20.07 39.40 3.31
C GLY A 22 -19.12 40.52 3.69
N SER A 23 -17.83 40.17 3.82
CA SER A 23 -16.73 41.10 3.65
C SER A 23 -15.46 40.33 3.29
N GLU A 24 -14.74 40.85 2.29
CA GLU A 24 -13.40 40.43 1.91
C GLU A 24 -12.48 40.43 3.13
N MET A 25 -11.75 39.33 3.31
CA MET A 25 -10.75 39.25 4.39
C MET A 25 -9.45 38.65 3.85
N SER A 26 -8.60 39.53 3.33
CA SER A 26 -7.16 39.36 3.30
C SER A 26 -6.65 39.24 4.74
N GLN A 27 -6.28 38.03 5.18
CA GLN A 27 -5.57 37.83 6.46
C GLN A 27 -4.20 37.20 6.21
N GLU A 28 -3.16 37.96 6.59
CA GLU A 28 -1.82 37.46 6.86
C GLU A 28 -1.88 36.33 7.89
N VAL A 29 -1.36 35.17 7.51
CA VAL A 29 -1.22 34.02 8.41
C VAL A 29 -0.08 34.30 9.39
N LYS A 30 -0.42 34.77 10.59
CA LYS A 30 0.48 34.71 11.75
C LYS A 30 0.57 33.27 12.25
N SER A 31 1.79 32.85 12.57
CA SER A 31 2.15 31.55 13.17
C SER A 31 1.31 31.25 14.43
N GLY A 32 0.22 30.51 14.26
CA GLY A 32 -0.61 30.00 15.35
C GLY A 32 -0.15 28.60 15.77
N SER A 33 0.11 28.43 17.07
CA SER A 33 0.40 27.15 17.70
C SER A 33 -0.79 26.20 17.58
N PHE A 34 -0.60 25.05 16.93
CA PHE A 34 -1.59 23.97 16.84
C PHE A 34 -1.67 23.17 18.15
N GLY A 35 -2.87 22.75 18.55
CA GLY A 35 -3.16 22.09 19.83
C GLY A 35 -2.54 20.69 20.01
N PRO A 36 -2.68 20.09 21.22
CA PRO A 36 -1.96 18.88 21.61
C PRO A 36 -2.52 17.66 20.86
N GLY A 37 -1.70 17.10 19.97
CA GLY A 37 -2.08 15.98 19.07
C GLY A 37 -1.25 15.95 17.78
N HIS A 38 -0.60 17.07 17.45
CA HIS A 38 0.22 17.27 16.23
C HIS A 38 1.70 16.86 16.34
N GLU A 39 2.16 16.40 17.52
CA GLU A 39 3.59 16.27 17.86
C GLU A 39 4.38 15.17 17.12
N ASN A 40 3.76 14.35 16.26
CA ASN A 40 4.43 13.21 15.61
C ASN A 40 4.33 13.17 14.07
N LEU A 41 3.74 14.18 13.42
CA LEU A 41 3.70 14.24 11.96
C LEU A 41 4.99 14.89 11.41
N PRO A 42 5.61 14.33 10.35
CA PRO A 42 6.81 14.93 9.79
C PRO A 42 6.51 16.35 9.29
N PRO A 43 7.44 17.32 9.46
CA PRO A 43 7.23 18.70 9.00
C PRO A 43 6.79 18.79 7.53
N SER A 44 7.28 17.88 6.69
CA SER A 44 6.90 17.78 5.28
C SER A 44 5.41 17.49 5.01
N HIS A 45 4.69 16.90 5.96
CA HIS A 45 3.25 16.68 5.83
C HIS A 45 2.50 18.02 5.82
N TYR A 46 2.93 18.98 6.65
CA TYR A 46 2.33 20.32 6.70
C TYR A 46 2.62 21.12 5.43
N THR A 47 3.83 20.99 4.87
CA THR A 47 4.19 21.60 3.58
C THR A 47 3.32 21.04 2.45
N ARG A 48 3.11 19.72 2.40
CA ARG A 48 2.28 19.08 1.36
C ARG A 48 0.82 19.50 1.42
N VAL A 49 0.23 19.58 2.61
CA VAL A 49 -1.16 20.03 2.77
C VAL A 49 -1.32 21.45 2.24
N ARG A 50 -0.37 22.36 2.54
CA ARG A 50 -0.39 23.73 2.03
C ARG A 50 -0.26 23.78 0.50
N GLU A 51 0.61 22.97 -0.09
CA GLU A 51 0.74 22.84 -1.56
C GLU A 51 -0.58 22.40 -2.21
N LEU A 52 -1.32 21.46 -1.61
CA LEU A 52 -2.58 20.95 -2.15
C LEU A 52 -3.68 22.03 -2.21
N TYR A 53 -3.83 22.88 -1.19
CA TYR A 53 -4.79 23.99 -1.25
C TYR A 53 -4.40 25.10 -2.24
N GLN A 54 -3.13 25.17 -2.61
CA GLN A 54 -2.63 26.10 -3.62
C GLN A 54 -2.64 25.50 -5.03
N SER A 55 -2.98 24.22 -5.16
CA SER A 55 -3.00 23.50 -6.42
C SER A 55 -4.36 23.62 -7.14
N PRO A 56 -4.40 23.56 -8.48
CA PRO A 56 -5.66 23.46 -9.22
C PRO A 56 -6.48 22.24 -8.76
N SER A 57 -7.80 22.39 -8.69
CA SER A 57 -8.74 21.39 -8.17
C SER A 57 -8.69 20.01 -8.87
N GLY A 58 -8.09 19.91 -10.06
CA GLY A 58 -7.90 18.65 -10.78
C GLY A 58 -6.79 17.75 -10.22
N MET A 59 -5.77 18.32 -9.56
CA MET A 59 -4.61 17.54 -9.10
C MET A 59 -4.97 16.44 -8.09
N PRO A 60 -5.81 16.68 -7.06
CA PRO A 60 -6.23 15.65 -6.12
C PRO A 60 -7.08 14.54 -6.77
N PHE A 61 -7.91 14.88 -7.76
CA PHE A 61 -8.71 13.90 -8.48
C PHE A 61 -7.83 12.98 -9.33
N ASP A 62 -6.90 13.55 -10.09
CA ASP A 62 -5.97 12.80 -10.93
C ASP A 62 -5.08 11.88 -10.09
N GLU A 63 -4.59 12.36 -8.94
CA GLU A 63 -3.83 11.55 -7.98
C GLU A 63 -4.68 10.39 -7.44
N ASN A 64 -5.92 10.64 -7.03
CA ASN A 64 -6.82 9.58 -6.53
C ASN A 64 -7.15 8.54 -7.61
N TYR A 65 -7.42 8.99 -8.84
CA TYR A 65 -7.70 8.11 -9.97
C TYR A 65 -6.49 7.23 -10.29
N ALA A 66 -5.28 7.82 -10.36
CA ALA A 66 -4.05 7.08 -10.61
C ALA A 66 -3.74 6.06 -9.50
N LEU A 67 -4.02 6.41 -8.25
CA LEU A 67 -3.90 5.49 -7.11
C LEU A 67 -4.91 4.34 -7.20
N ALA A 68 -6.18 4.61 -7.54
CA ALA A 68 -7.21 3.59 -7.73
C ALA A 68 -6.86 2.64 -8.90
N SER A 69 -6.45 3.20 -10.03
CA SER A 69 -6.01 2.43 -11.20
C SER A 69 -4.81 1.54 -10.87
N THR A 70 -3.81 2.09 -10.17
CA THR A 70 -2.65 1.32 -9.70
C THR A 70 -3.05 0.22 -8.71
N GLN A 71 -4.03 0.48 -7.84
CA GLN A 71 -4.58 -0.53 -6.92
C GLN A 71 -5.20 -1.70 -7.68
N SER A 72 -5.98 -1.44 -8.74
CA SER A 72 -6.56 -2.48 -9.58
C SER A 72 -5.49 -3.32 -10.27
N LEU A 73 -4.42 -2.69 -10.78
CA LEU A 73 -3.29 -3.42 -11.36
C LEU A 73 -2.53 -4.26 -10.32
N LYS A 74 -2.46 -3.83 -9.07
CA LYS A 74 -1.80 -4.59 -8.00
C LYS A 74 -2.60 -5.82 -7.58
N ASN A 75 -3.92 -5.71 -7.56
CA ASN A 75 -4.80 -6.72 -7.02
C ASN A 75 -5.06 -7.92 -7.96
N LYS A 76 -4.45 -7.93 -9.15
CA LYS A 76 -4.50 -8.96 -10.22
C LYS A 76 -4.32 -10.44 -9.86
N ASP A 77 -3.96 -10.75 -8.61
CA ASP A 77 -3.73 -12.10 -8.10
C ASP A 77 -4.34 -12.35 -6.72
N ILE A 78 -5.27 -11.47 -6.30
CA ILE A 78 -6.07 -11.57 -5.08
C ILE A 78 -7.55 -11.30 -5.41
N PRO A 79 -8.51 -11.86 -4.64
CA PRO A 79 -9.94 -11.75 -4.91
C PRO A 79 -10.54 -10.39 -4.54
N GLU A 80 -9.93 -9.29 -5.02
CA GLU A 80 -10.27 -7.92 -4.67
C GLU A 80 -10.16 -6.97 -5.87
N GLY A 81 -11.17 -6.12 -6.06
CA GLY A 81 -11.08 -4.97 -6.97
C GLY A 81 -10.15 -3.88 -6.45
N GLY A 82 -9.90 -2.86 -7.27
CA GLY A 82 -9.08 -1.71 -6.90
C GLY A 82 -9.90 -0.42 -6.77
N ALA A 83 -9.86 0.22 -5.60
CA ALA A 83 -10.53 1.49 -5.34
C ALA A 83 -9.65 2.44 -4.51
N LYS A 84 -9.96 3.73 -4.56
CA LYS A 84 -9.32 4.74 -3.71
C LYS A 84 -10.27 5.87 -3.34
N GLY A 85 -10.20 6.27 -2.08
CA GLY A 85 -10.91 7.42 -1.53
C GLY A 85 -9.94 8.49 -1.05
N THR A 86 -10.23 9.74 -1.38
CA THR A 86 -9.49 10.90 -0.90
C THR A 86 -10.46 11.92 -0.34
N ILE A 87 -10.16 12.44 0.85
CA ILE A 87 -10.85 13.57 1.44
C ILE A 87 -9.93 14.77 1.48
N LEU A 88 -10.48 15.95 1.18
CA LEU A 88 -9.83 17.22 1.36
C LEU A 88 -10.59 17.99 2.45
N PRO A 89 -10.14 17.93 3.72
CA PRO A 89 -10.76 18.69 4.80
C PRO A 89 -10.76 20.19 4.51
N LEU A 90 -11.51 20.99 5.26
CA LEU A 90 -11.29 22.44 5.28
C LEU A 90 -10.06 22.77 6.13
N LEU A 91 -9.38 23.89 5.84
CA LEU A 91 -8.26 24.35 6.67
C LEU A 91 -8.75 24.57 8.12
N GLY A 92 -8.08 23.91 9.07
CA GLY A 92 -8.45 23.98 10.49
C GLY A 92 -9.57 23.02 10.92
N ALA A 93 -10.16 22.26 10.00
CA ALA A 93 -11.09 21.18 10.36
C ALA A 93 -10.33 20.04 11.08
N ASP A 94 -10.99 19.37 12.03
CA ASP A 94 -10.44 18.20 12.71
C ASP A 94 -10.30 17.04 11.70
N PRO A 95 -9.08 16.63 11.33
CA PRO A 95 -8.87 15.57 10.35
C PRO A 95 -9.47 14.23 10.79
N ARG A 96 -9.56 13.99 12.11
CA ARG A 96 -10.18 12.79 12.66
C ARG A 96 -11.67 12.79 12.37
N LEU A 97 -12.35 13.90 12.67
CA LEU A 97 -13.79 14.04 12.45
C LEU A 97 -14.14 13.95 10.96
N CYS A 98 -13.37 14.60 10.09
CA CYS A 98 -13.57 14.49 8.63
C CYS A 98 -13.45 13.05 8.15
N PHE A 99 -12.49 12.30 8.68
CA PHE A 99 -12.30 10.90 8.34
C PHE A 99 -13.41 9.99 8.90
N GLU A 100 -13.89 10.25 10.12
CA GLU A 100 -15.06 9.57 10.70
C GLU A 100 -16.29 9.77 9.82
N GLN A 101 -16.62 11.02 9.49
CA GLN A 101 -17.78 11.35 8.64
C GLN A 101 -17.69 10.70 7.25
N TYR A 102 -16.51 10.70 6.65
CA TYR A 102 -16.29 10.04 5.36
C TYR A 102 -16.62 8.55 5.42
N VAL A 103 -16.10 7.83 6.41
CA VAL A 103 -16.35 6.39 6.52
C VAL A 103 -17.81 6.11 6.88
N VAL A 104 -18.42 6.85 7.82
CA VAL A 104 -19.87 6.73 8.14
C VAL A 104 -20.71 6.93 6.88
N SER A 105 -20.44 7.95 6.08
CA SER A 105 -21.22 8.23 4.87
C SER A 105 -21.18 7.10 3.84
N ILE A 106 -20.09 6.32 3.79
CA ILE A 106 -20.01 5.14 2.93
C ILE A 106 -20.84 3.99 3.52
N ILE A 107 -20.74 3.78 4.83
CA ILE A 107 -21.50 2.73 5.52
C ILE A 107 -23.01 2.98 5.42
N ASP A 108 -23.44 4.24 5.54
CA ASP A 108 -24.86 4.62 5.42
C ASP A 108 -25.46 4.21 4.06
N LEU A 109 -24.65 4.17 3.00
CA LEU A 109 -25.07 3.69 1.68
C LEU A 109 -25.19 2.16 1.60
N LEU A 110 -24.53 1.43 2.50
CA LEU A 110 -24.54 -0.04 2.56
C LEU A 110 -25.63 -0.59 3.50
N ILE A 111 -26.26 0.26 4.30
CA ILE A 111 -27.37 -0.13 5.17
C ILE A 111 -28.67 0.08 4.40
N LEU A 112 -29.33 -1.01 4.00
CA LEU A 112 -30.69 -0.97 3.45
C LEU A 112 -31.57 -0.17 4.42
N GLY A 113 -32.28 0.84 3.90
CA GLY A 113 -32.91 1.94 4.65
C GLY A 113 -34.06 1.57 5.62
N GLU A 114 -33.90 0.53 6.42
CA GLU A 114 -34.78 0.14 7.53
C GLU A 114 -34.43 0.86 8.85
N SER A 115 -33.39 1.71 8.83
CA SER A 115 -32.95 2.51 9.97
C SER A 115 -34.00 3.58 10.32
N PRO A 116 -34.43 3.71 11.60
CA PRO A 116 -35.38 4.73 12.02
C PRO A 116 -34.88 6.15 11.72
N GLY A 117 -35.63 6.94 10.95
CA GLY A 117 -35.32 8.35 10.66
C GLY A 117 -34.90 8.67 9.22
N ILE A 118 -34.84 7.67 8.32
CA ILE A 118 -34.65 7.90 6.89
C ILE A 118 -36.01 8.23 6.25
N GLU A 119 -36.17 9.47 5.74
CA GLU A 119 -37.44 9.94 5.14
C GLU A 119 -37.71 9.32 3.75
N GLU A 120 -36.67 8.97 3.00
CA GLU A 120 -36.77 8.40 1.66
C GLU A 120 -36.01 7.07 1.55
N PRO A 121 -36.60 5.99 1.03
CA PRO A 121 -35.94 4.69 0.94
C PRO A 121 -34.72 4.77 0.01
N ILE A 122 -33.59 4.22 0.46
CA ILE A 122 -32.40 4.05 -0.37
C ILE A 122 -32.75 3.07 -1.51
N ILE A 123 -32.62 3.53 -2.76
CA ILE A 123 -32.90 2.71 -3.95
C ILE A 123 -31.63 1.92 -4.30
N ASP A 124 -31.63 0.63 -3.98
CA ASP A 124 -30.62 -0.31 -4.47
C ASP A 124 -30.91 -0.70 -5.94
N LEU A 125 -30.06 -0.22 -6.86
CA LEU A 125 -30.11 -0.56 -8.29
C LEU A 125 -29.20 -1.74 -8.65
N TYR A 126 -28.33 -2.17 -7.74
CA TYR A 126 -27.33 -3.21 -7.98
C TYR A 126 -27.86 -4.60 -7.59
N THR A 127 -28.75 -4.68 -6.60
CA THR A 127 -29.53 -5.87 -6.18
C THR A 127 -28.70 -7.07 -5.69
N ASN A 128 -27.37 -6.91 -5.59
CA ASN A 128 -26.44 -7.93 -5.13
C ASN A 128 -25.68 -7.41 -3.91
N PRO A 129 -25.34 -8.29 -2.93
CA PRO A 129 -24.53 -7.90 -1.79
C PRO A 129 -23.12 -7.48 -2.25
N GLU A 130 -22.63 -6.36 -1.70
CA GLU A 130 -21.27 -5.86 -1.95
C GLU A 130 -20.39 -6.04 -0.71
N LEU A 131 -19.23 -6.66 -0.91
CA LEU A 131 -18.20 -6.73 0.11
C LEU A 131 -17.24 -5.55 -0.06
N LEU A 132 -17.28 -4.62 0.90
CA LEU A 132 -16.38 -3.49 0.92
C LEU A 132 -15.27 -3.68 1.94
N PHE A 133 -14.02 -3.70 1.47
CA PHE A 133 -12.82 -3.74 2.30
C PHE A 133 -12.12 -2.38 2.31
N LEU A 134 -12.13 -1.68 3.45
CA LEU A 134 -11.43 -0.39 3.58
C LEU A 134 -10.04 -0.55 4.18
N GLY A 135 -9.01 -0.30 3.36
CA GLY A 135 -7.60 -0.20 3.77
C GLY A 135 -7.12 1.25 3.92
N LEU A 136 -6.08 1.45 4.74
CA LEU A 136 -5.46 2.77 4.96
C LEU A 136 -4.22 2.98 4.12
N ASP A 137 -4.03 4.22 3.65
CA ASP A 137 -2.81 4.68 3.02
C ASP A 137 -2.23 5.87 3.79
N GLY A 138 -1.03 5.73 4.34
CA GLY A 138 -0.21 6.82 4.89
C GLY A 138 -0.74 7.63 6.08
N SER A 139 -2.00 7.52 6.49
CA SER A 139 -2.62 8.41 7.49
C SER A 139 -2.37 7.96 8.95
N PRO A 140 -2.04 8.89 9.87
CA PRO A 140 -1.92 8.60 11.31
C PRO A 140 -3.27 8.30 11.98
N HIS A 141 -4.41 8.53 11.32
CA HIS A 141 -5.76 8.41 11.90
C HIS A 141 -6.33 6.98 11.90
N HIS A 142 -5.44 5.97 11.85
CA HIS A 142 -5.78 4.56 11.86
C HIS A 142 -6.78 4.10 12.92
N ARG A 143 -6.83 4.79 14.07
CA ARG A 143 -7.71 4.43 15.19
C ARG A 143 -9.20 4.63 14.90
N VAL A 144 -9.56 5.43 13.89
CA VAL A 144 -10.95 5.78 13.55
C VAL A 144 -11.69 4.64 12.85
N LEU A 145 -11.09 4.05 11.80
CA LEU A 145 -11.68 2.95 11.02
C LEU A 145 -12.03 1.75 11.89
N ILE A 146 -11.27 1.57 12.97
CA ILE A 146 -11.41 0.51 13.96
C ILE A 146 -12.72 0.66 14.74
N THR A 147 -12.99 1.87 15.24
CA THR A 147 -14.18 2.14 16.06
C THR A 147 -15.45 2.01 15.21
N LEU A 148 -15.42 2.48 13.96
CA LEU A 148 -16.53 2.31 13.02
C LEU A 148 -16.68 0.86 12.55
N GLY A 149 -15.58 0.14 12.29
CA GLY A 149 -15.58 -1.29 11.92
C GLY A 149 -16.34 -2.17 12.90
N TYR A 150 -16.20 -1.90 14.20
CA TYR A 150 -16.94 -2.62 15.23
C TYR A 150 -18.45 -2.32 15.21
N GLN A 151 -18.86 -1.10 14.86
CA GLN A 151 -20.27 -0.74 14.72
C GLN A 151 -20.88 -1.34 13.44
N CYS A 152 -20.11 -1.44 12.34
CA CYS A 152 -20.56 -2.07 11.10
C CYS A 152 -20.72 -3.59 11.21
N MET A 153 -19.79 -4.28 11.87
CA MET A 153 -19.88 -5.73 12.13
C MET A 153 -21.14 -6.12 12.91
N LEU A 154 -21.79 -5.18 13.59
CA LEU A 154 -23.05 -5.41 14.32
C LEU A 154 -24.30 -5.20 13.46
N VAL A 155 -24.18 -4.64 12.25
CA VAL A 155 -25.34 -4.14 11.47
C VAL A 155 -25.38 -4.68 10.03
N ASN A 156 -24.26 -4.99 9.36
CA ASN A 156 -24.22 -5.64 8.05
C ASN A 156 -22.80 -6.18 7.71
N GLU A 157 -22.69 -7.02 6.67
CA GLU A 157 -21.49 -7.73 6.17
C GLU A 157 -20.33 -6.84 5.66
N VAL A 158 -20.09 -5.67 6.25
CA VAL A 158 -19.00 -4.76 5.88
C VAL A 158 -17.76 -5.04 6.74
N LEU A 159 -16.72 -5.59 6.13
CA LEU A 159 -15.46 -5.92 6.79
C LEU A 159 -14.45 -4.76 6.62
N LEU A 160 -14.39 -3.85 7.60
CA LEU A 160 -13.46 -2.73 7.62
C LEU A 160 -12.06 -3.18 8.10
N LEU A 161 -11.02 -3.08 7.26
CA LEU A 161 -9.67 -3.56 7.58
C LEU A 161 -8.57 -2.52 7.35
N GLY A 162 -8.28 -1.78 8.42
CA GLY A 162 -6.97 -1.20 8.70
C GLY A 162 -6.65 -1.42 10.17
N ARG A 163 -5.78 -2.39 10.49
CA ARG A 163 -5.37 -2.74 11.86
C ARG A 163 -6.58 -2.98 12.79
N VAL A 164 -7.18 -4.17 12.78
CA VAL A 164 -8.24 -4.48 13.78
C VAL A 164 -7.66 -4.27 15.19
N VAL A 165 -8.24 -3.33 15.92
CA VAL A 165 -7.94 -3.05 17.33
C VAL A 165 -9.17 -3.39 18.15
N HIS A 166 -9.09 -4.44 18.97
CA HIS A 166 -10.11 -4.73 19.96
C HIS A 166 -9.65 -4.22 21.32
N ASN A 167 -10.42 -3.35 21.97
CA ASN A 167 -10.09 -2.79 23.30
C ASN A 167 -8.65 -2.24 23.41
N GLY A 168 -8.15 -1.58 22.34
CA GLY A 168 -6.79 -1.04 22.31
C GLY A 168 -5.68 -2.04 21.96
N LYS A 169 -6.00 -3.31 21.65
CA LYS A 169 -5.03 -4.36 21.26
C LYS A 169 -5.00 -4.56 19.75
N GLU A 170 -3.83 -4.37 19.13
CA GLU A 170 -3.63 -4.16 17.68
C GLU A 170 -3.15 -5.42 16.94
N CYS A 171 -3.78 -5.74 15.79
CA CYS A 171 -3.22 -6.62 14.78
C CYS A 171 -2.11 -5.89 14.00
N ARG A 172 -0.85 -6.35 14.07
CA ARG A 172 0.33 -5.63 13.57
C ARG A 172 1.06 -6.36 12.45
N THR A 173 0.46 -6.50 11.26
CA THR A 173 1.19 -6.93 10.06
C THR A 173 2.29 -5.95 9.66
N SER A 174 2.14 -4.65 9.98
CA SER A 174 3.18 -3.64 9.71
C SER A 174 4.55 -3.97 10.33
N ARG A 175 4.60 -4.74 11.43
CA ARG A 175 5.88 -5.14 12.07
C ARG A 175 6.74 -6.02 11.17
N TYR A 176 6.13 -6.70 10.20
CA TYR A 176 6.76 -7.75 9.41
C TYR A 176 7.24 -7.28 8.03
N GLY A 177 7.04 -6.00 7.69
CA GLY A 177 7.60 -5.40 6.47
C GLY A 177 7.09 -6.04 5.18
N MET A 178 5.78 -6.33 5.09
CA MET A 178 5.18 -7.09 3.98
C MET A 178 5.43 -6.46 2.61
N THR A 179 5.19 -5.15 2.45
CA THR A 179 5.52 -4.41 1.22
C THR A 179 7.01 -4.48 0.90
N SER A 180 7.87 -4.22 1.89
CA SER A 180 9.33 -4.26 1.71
C SER A 180 9.83 -5.66 1.35
N LEU A 181 9.13 -6.72 1.77
CA LEU A 181 9.47 -8.11 1.43
C LEU A 181 9.29 -8.37 -0.07
N SER A 182 8.18 -7.92 -0.67
CA SER A 182 7.98 -8.01 -2.13
C SER A 182 9.06 -7.25 -2.91
N VAL A 183 9.33 -6.00 -2.52
CA VAL A 183 10.40 -5.18 -3.13
C VAL A 183 11.76 -5.87 -3.01
N ARG A 184 12.05 -6.45 -1.84
CA ARG A 184 13.29 -7.20 -1.61
C ARG A 184 13.41 -8.41 -2.54
N GLN A 185 12.32 -9.11 -2.87
CA GLN A 185 12.41 -10.23 -3.80
C GLN A 185 12.80 -9.81 -5.21
N TYR A 186 12.38 -8.64 -5.68
CA TYR A 186 12.85 -8.08 -6.95
C TYR A 186 14.36 -7.77 -6.89
N VAL A 187 14.84 -7.22 -5.79
CA VAL A 187 16.28 -6.98 -5.56
C VAL A 187 17.05 -8.30 -5.56
N VAL A 188 16.55 -9.34 -4.89
CA VAL A 188 17.14 -10.69 -4.89
C VAL A 188 17.09 -11.33 -6.30
N GLY A 189 16.03 -11.06 -7.07
CA GLY A 189 15.91 -11.52 -8.44
C GLY A 189 16.96 -10.89 -9.35
N ILE A 190 17.15 -9.57 -9.25
CA ILE A 190 18.18 -8.82 -9.97
C ILE A 190 19.55 -9.42 -9.71
N ASP A 191 19.85 -9.63 -8.44
CA ASP A 191 21.10 -10.18 -7.95
C ASP A 191 21.41 -11.54 -8.61
N LYS A 192 20.50 -12.50 -8.46
CA LYS A 192 20.59 -13.83 -9.08
C LYS A 192 20.75 -13.78 -10.61
N HIS A 193 20.08 -12.84 -11.28
CA HIS A 193 20.09 -12.75 -12.75
C HIS A 193 21.33 -12.04 -13.30
N SER A 194 21.89 -11.08 -12.57
CA SER A 194 22.97 -10.23 -13.08
C SER A 194 24.38 -10.60 -12.60
N GLY A 195 24.52 -11.65 -11.78
CA GLY A 195 25.80 -12.15 -11.28
C GLY A 195 26.22 -11.58 -9.92
N PRO A 196 25.62 -10.44 -9.49
CA PRO A 196 25.45 -10.06 -8.10
C PRO A 196 25.28 -11.23 -7.14
N ARG A 197 25.87 -11.26 -5.94
CA ARG A 197 25.24 -11.98 -4.81
C ARG A 197 24.74 -10.94 -3.81
N GLU A 198 23.59 -11.12 -3.18
CA GLU A 198 22.90 -10.15 -2.30
C GLU A 198 23.82 -9.70 -1.14
N LYS A 199 24.83 -10.52 -0.88
CA LYS A 199 26.04 -10.25 -0.11
C LYS A 199 26.86 -9.01 -0.58
N GLU A 200 26.51 -8.38 -1.70
CA GLU A 200 27.22 -7.28 -2.35
C GLU A 200 26.43 -5.96 -2.36
N ILE A 201 25.24 -5.86 -1.74
CA ILE A 201 24.79 -4.57 -1.21
C ILE A 201 25.70 -4.24 -0.03
N THR A 202 26.89 -3.79 -0.37
CA THR A 202 27.99 -3.52 0.56
C THR A 202 27.77 -2.21 1.30
N LYS A 203 26.89 -1.33 0.77
CA LYS A 203 26.86 0.08 1.14
C LYS A 203 25.56 0.80 0.81
N THR A 204 24.97 1.46 1.81
CA THR A 204 23.92 2.46 1.61
C THR A 204 24.55 3.84 1.54
N VAL A 205 24.39 4.55 0.42
CA VAL A 205 25.01 5.87 0.20
C VAL A 205 24.11 7.04 0.58
N ALA A 206 22.80 6.84 0.54
CA ALA A 206 21.83 7.87 0.89
C ALA A 206 20.54 7.25 1.44
N LEU A 207 19.88 7.97 2.33
CA LEU A 207 18.53 7.70 2.82
C LEU A 207 17.80 9.04 2.90
N ILE A 208 16.62 9.11 2.28
CA ILE A 208 15.79 10.31 2.21
C ILE A 208 14.44 9.97 2.82
N ASP A 209 13.97 10.77 3.77
CA ASP A 209 12.64 10.61 4.37
C ASP A 209 11.90 11.96 4.50
N GLY A 210 10.81 12.00 5.27
CA GLY A 210 10.02 13.20 5.49
C GLY A 210 10.71 14.30 6.31
N TRP A 211 11.86 14.00 6.92
CA TRP A 211 12.61 14.89 7.81
C TRP A 211 13.91 15.38 7.22
N GLY A 212 14.49 14.69 6.24
CA GLY A 212 15.73 15.16 5.63
C GLY A 212 16.42 14.17 4.71
N VAL A 213 17.68 14.50 4.45
CA VAL A 213 18.60 13.76 3.59
C VAL A 213 19.81 13.35 4.42
N LEU A 214 19.98 12.04 4.59
CA LEU A 214 21.16 11.44 5.17
C LEU A 214 22.03 10.86 4.05
N ALA A 215 23.27 11.31 3.93
CA ALA A 215 24.20 10.85 2.91
C ALA A 215 25.54 10.42 3.51
N GLY A 216 26.07 9.32 2.98
CA GLY A 216 27.38 8.79 3.29
C GLY A 216 28.04 8.31 2.01
N PRO A 217 28.83 9.16 1.31
CA PRO A 217 29.50 8.77 0.07
C PRO A 217 30.41 7.56 0.25
N GLN A 218 30.94 7.32 1.46
CA GLN A 218 31.71 6.14 1.84
C GLN A 218 30.88 4.99 2.45
N GLY A 219 29.61 5.24 2.75
CA GLY A 219 28.65 4.29 3.27
C GLY A 219 28.14 4.73 4.63
N LEU A 220 26.83 4.61 4.84
CA LEU A 220 26.20 4.85 6.13
C LEU A 220 26.40 3.65 7.07
N ASP A 221 26.53 3.91 8.37
CA ASP A 221 26.69 2.85 9.38
C ASP A 221 25.47 1.92 9.40
N ARG A 222 25.67 0.66 9.03
CA ARG A 222 24.58 -0.31 8.87
C ARG A 222 23.88 -0.62 10.18
N GLN A 223 24.61 -0.70 11.29
CA GLN A 223 24.01 -0.97 12.60
C GLN A 223 23.11 0.18 13.04
N GLU A 224 23.51 1.42 12.74
CA GLU A 224 22.72 2.61 13.00
C GLU A 224 21.46 2.67 12.15
N LEU A 225 21.54 2.37 10.85
CA LEU A 225 20.36 2.27 10.01
C LEU A 225 19.38 1.20 10.52
N VAL A 226 19.89 0.04 10.97
CA VAL A 226 19.06 -1.01 11.59
C VAL A 226 18.43 -0.53 12.89
N ARG A 227 19.14 0.27 13.70
CA ARG A 227 18.60 0.88 14.93
C ARG A 227 17.44 1.81 14.61
N LEU A 228 17.61 2.71 13.63
CA LEU A 228 16.56 3.63 13.17
C LEU A 228 15.33 2.86 12.68
N ALA A 229 15.53 1.86 11.82
CA ALA A 229 14.45 1.05 11.26
C ALA A 229 13.68 0.27 12.35
N LYS A 230 14.38 -0.38 13.29
CA LYS A 230 13.76 -1.12 14.41
C LYS A 230 13.01 -0.21 15.38
N LYS A 231 13.54 0.99 15.62
CA LYS A 231 12.88 2.02 16.46
C LYS A 231 11.78 2.78 15.72
N ARG A 232 11.68 2.63 14.39
CA ARG A 232 10.75 3.37 13.51
C ARG A 232 10.87 4.88 13.67
N VAL A 233 12.10 5.37 13.66
CA VAL A 233 12.41 6.79 13.81
C VAL A 233 13.07 7.35 12.55
N PRO A 234 12.85 8.64 12.23
CA PRO A 234 13.37 9.26 11.03
C PRO A 234 14.89 9.47 11.09
N VAL A 235 15.47 9.87 9.95
CA VAL A 235 16.90 10.18 9.81
C VAL A 235 17.37 11.32 10.72
N ALA A 236 16.46 12.17 11.19
CA ALA A 236 16.75 13.18 12.21
C ALA A 236 17.34 12.58 13.49
N ASN A 237 17.03 11.30 13.78
CA ASN A 237 17.53 10.58 14.94
C ASN A 237 18.82 9.78 14.68
N PHE A 238 19.46 9.94 13.52
CA PHE A 238 20.74 9.29 13.20
C PHE A 238 21.86 9.83 14.09
N ASP A 239 22.66 8.94 14.67
CA ASP A 239 23.85 9.31 15.44
C ASP A 239 24.93 9.93 14.55
N ARG A 240 25.04 11.26 14.58
CA ARG A 240 25.99 12.03 13.77
C ARG A 240 27.45 11.63 14.01
N SER A 241 27.79 11.06 15.17
CA SER A 241 29.16 10.58 15.44
C SER A 241 29.59 9.42 14.54
N LYS A 242 28.62 8.74 13.92
CA LYS A 242 28.83 7.64 12.97
C LYS A 242 28.90 8.09 11.51
N LEU A 243 28.76 9.39 11.23
CA LEU A 243 29.01 9.92 9.90
C LEU A 243 30.50 9.89 9.60
N SER A 244 30.86 9.41 8.41
CA SER A 244 32.22 9.61 7.87
C SER A 244 32.51 11.09 7.67
N LYS A 245 33.78 11.46 7.52
CA LYS A 245 34.21 12.84 7.22
C LYS A 245 33.49 13.50 6.02
N ASP A 246 33.09 12.70 5.03
CA ASP A 246 32.41 13.16 3.81
C ASP A 246 30.88 12.97 3.89
N GLY A 247 30.37 12.43 5.01
CA GLY A 247 28.96 12.18 5.23
C GLY A 247 28.25 13.39 5.84
N TYR A 248 26.96 13.52 5.58
CA TYR A 248 26.17 14.65 6.05
C TYR A 248 24.72 14.26 6.33
N LEU A 249 24.09 15.05 7.20
CA LEU A 249 22.66 15.02 7.49
C LEU A 249 22.13 16.44 7.36
N VAL A 250 21.24 16.66 6.41
CA VAL A 250 20.51 17.92 6.20
C VAL A 250 19.05 17.67 6.52
N LEU A 251 18.51 18.42 7.47
CA LEU A 251 17.10 18.37 7.86
C LEU A 251 16.28 19.39 7.08
N VAL A 252 14.98 19.15 6.94
CA VAL A 252 14.06 20.08 6.25
C VAL A 252 13.97 21.46 6.91
N GLU A 253 14.29 21.54 8.20
CA GLU A 253 14.31 22.78 9.00
C GLU A 253 15.64 23.53 8.90
N ASP A 254 16.67 22.90 8.33
CA ASP A 254 18.00 23.50 8.22
C ASP A 254 18.01 24.59 7.13
N GLN A 255 18.76 25.66 7.39
CA GLN A 255 19.02 26.78 6.47
C GLN A 255 20.53 27.03 6.38
N ASP A 256 21.01 27.43 5.21
CA ASP A 256 22.41 27.82 4.96
C ASP A 256 23.45 26.79 5.47
N VAL A 257 23.19 25.50 5.27
CA VAL A 257 24.10 24.41 5.68
C VAL A 257 25.20 24.22 4.65
N ARG A 258 26.45 24.34 5.08
CA ARG A 258 27.61 24.01 4.24
C ARG A 258 27.95 22.52 4.34
N LEU A 259 27.84 21.81 3.21
CA LEU A 259 28.20 20.39 3.10
C LEU A 259 29.72 20.18 3.20
N PRO A 260 30.20 18.96 3.52
CA PRO A 260 31.64 18.67 3.63
C PRO A 260 32.48 19.02 2.39
N HIS A 261 31.89 18.93 1.20
CA HIS A 261 32.53 19.32 -0.07
C HIS A 261 32.38 20.81 -0.41
N GLY A 262 31.83 21.62 0.50
CA GLY A 262 31.78 23.08 0.40
C GLY A 262 30.53 23.67 -0.26
N GLU A 263 29.60 22.86 -0.75
CA GLU A 263 28.31 23.34 -1.28
C GLU A 263 27.48 23.98 -0.16
N LEU A 264 26.85 25.10 -0.46
CA LEU A 264 25.88 25.73 0.42
C LEU A 264 24.48 25.23 0.07
N VAL A 265 23.83 24.56 1.01
CA VAL A 265 22.40 24.25 0.97
C VAL A 265 21.65 25.40 1.61
N VAL A 266 20.99 26.20 0.79
CA VAL A 266 20.24 27.38 1.25
C VAL A 266 19.02 26.95 2.06
N ASP A 267 18.24 26.00 1.53
CA ASP A 267 17.02 25.49 2.16
C ASP A 267 17.01 23.96 2.19
N GLY A 268 16.82 23.40 3.38
CA GLY A 268 16.81 21.94 3.59
C GLY A 268 15.60 21.24 2.97
N THR A 269 14.45 21.92 2.82
CA THR A 269 13.25 21.36 2.20
C THR A 269 13.45 21.19 0.69
N ASP A 270 13.95 22.21 -0.01
CA ASP A 270 14.28 22.18 -1.43
C ASP A 270 15.37 21.16 -1.73
N PHE A 271 16.37 21.09 -0.86
CA PHE A 271 17.41 20.07 -0.95
C PHE A 271 16.83 18.67 -0.86
N ARG A 272 15.98 18.40 0.14
CA ARG A 272 15.30 17.10 0.31
C ARG A 272 14.45 16.75 -0.90
N ASN A 273 13.70 17.71 -1.41
CA ASN A 273 12.76 17.54 -2.52
C ASN A 273 13.43 17.17 -3.86
N SER A 274 14.72 17.49 -4.03
CA SER A 274 15.49 17.21 -5.24
C SER A 274 16.61 16.19 -5.04
N ALA A 275 16.85 15.73 -3.80
CA ALA A 275 18.00 14.93 -3.42
C ALA A 275 18.13 13.62 -4.20
N HIS A 276 17.01 12.96 -4.54
CA HIS A 276 17.02 11.71 -5.31
C HIS A 276 17.62 11.85 -6.71
N LEU A 277 17.66 13.05 -7.28
CA LEU A 277 18.27 13.32 -8.58
C LEU A 277 19.80 13.43 -8.53
N ARG A 278 20.37 13.55 -7.33
CA ARG A 278 21.77 13.95 -7.11
C ARG A 278 22.72 12.79 -6.85
N PHE A 279 22.19 11.67 -6.36
CA PHE A 279 23.00 10.52 -5.97
C PHE A 279 23.27 9.57 -7.13
N LYS A 280 24.36 8.81 -7.02
CA LYS A 280 24.73 7.72 -7.93
C LYS A 280 24.97 6.45 -7.12
N ALA A 281 24.41 5.32 -7.57
CA ALA A 281 24.56 4.01 -6.94
C ALA A 281 24.19 2.91 -7.93
N ASP A 282 24.47 1.64 -7.63
CA ASP A 282 24.01 0.55 -8.52
C ASP A 282 22.49 0.37 -8.46
N LEU A 283 21.90 0.52 -7.28
CA LEU A 283 20.49 0.26 -7.00
C LEU A 283 19.82 1.48 -6.36
N PHE A 284 18.66 1.86 -6.90
CA PHE A 284 17.77 2.85 -6.31
C PHE A 284 16.40 2.21 -6.01
N VAL A 285 15.96 2.36 -4.76
CA VAL A 285 14.67 1.81 -4.29
C VAL A 285 13.86 2.96 -3.68
N PRO A 286 13.03 3.67 -4.47
CA PRO A 286 12.16 4.69 -3.91
C PRO A 286 11.09 4.02 -3.03
N CYS A 287 11.17 4.22 -1.71
CA CYS A 287 10.26 3.64 -0.71
C CYS A 287 9.32 4.67 -0.06
N GLY A 288 9.29 5.88 -0.60
CA GLY A 288 8.41 6.97 -0.20
C GLY A 288 8.65 8.17 -1.11
N GLY A 289 8.03 9.29 -0.79
CA GLY A 289 8.14 10.53 -1.58
C GLY A 289 6.81 10.92 -2.20
N ARG A 290 6.84 12.01 -2.96
CA ARG A 290 5.67 12.52 -3.67
C ARG A 290 5.42 11.69 -4.94
N PRO A 291 4.17 11.51 -5.35
CA PRO A 291 3.88 11.10 -6.73
C PRO A 291 4.61 12.01 -7.71
N GLU A 292 5.08 11.41 -8.81
CA GLU A 292 5.78 12.07 -9.90
C GLU A 292 7.05 12.84 -9.50
N ALA A 293 7.69 12.45 -8.39
CA ALA A 293 8.98 12.98 -7.97
C ALA A 293 10.05 12.85 -9.07
N VAL A 294 9.94 11.84 -9.92
CA VAL A 294 10.68 11.75 -11.18
C VAL A 294 9.70 11.71 -12.35
N ASN A 295 9.76 12.74 -13.18
CA ASN A 295 8.88 12.93 -14.32
C ASN A 295 9.69 13.33 -15.57
N ILE A 296 9.02 13.46 -16.71
CA ILE A 296 9.71 13.75 -17.98
C ILE A 296 10.51 15.05 -17.95
N SER A 297 10.12 16.03 -17.12
CA SER A 297 10.81 17.32 -17.03
C SER A 297 12.15 17.24 -16.29
N ASN A 298 12.33 16.25 -15.40
CA ASN A 298 13.51 16.16 -14.54
C ASN A 298 14.31 14.84 -14.69
N VAL A 299 13.76 13.82 -15.35
CA VAL A 299 14.40 12.49 -15.48
C VAL A 299 15.77 12.54 -16.16
N ALA A 300 16.01 13.53 -17.02
CA ALA A 300 17.32 13.74 -17.65
C ALA A 300 18.44 13.97 -16.61
N ALA A 301 18.12 14.49 -15.42
CA ALA A 301 19.10 14.66 -14.34
C ALA A 301 19.63 13.33 -13.76
N LEU A 302 18.96 12.20 -14.06
CA LEU A 302 19.40 10.86 -13.64
C LEU A 302 20.34 10.19 -14.65
N VAL A 303 20.75 10.91 -15.70
CA VAL A 303 21.68 10.44 -16.71
C VAL A 303 22.78 11.50 -16.85
N ASP A 304 24.03 11.08 -16.83
CA ASP A 304 25.13 12.02 -17.01
C ASP A 304 25.32 12.42 -18.48
N HIS A 305 26.24 13.36 -18.72
CA HIS A 305 26.56 13.88 -20.05
C HIS A 305 27.01 12.83 -21.07
N ASP A 306 27.52 11.67 -20.61
CA ASP A 306 27.94 10.55 -21.45
C ASP A 306 26.79 9.58 -21.75
N GLY A 307 25.57 9.87 -21.26
CA GLY A 307 24.42 8.98 -21.39
C GLY A 307 24.44 7.83 -20.37
N LYS A 308 25.34 7.86 -19.37
CA LYS A 308 25.41 6.81 -18.35
C LYS A 308 24.41 7.12 -17.23
N PRO A 309 23.50 6.19 -16.89
CA PRO A 309 22.53 6.43 -15.84
C PRO A 309 23.20 6.47 -14.45
N HIS A 310 22.65 7.28 -13.56
CA HIS A 310 23.06 7.36 -12.15
C HIS A 310 22.80 6.05 -11.40
N PHE A 311 21.81 5.28 -11.86
CA PHE A 311 21.40 4.00 -11.29
C PHE A 311 21.33 2.92 -12.36
N LYS A 312 21.88 1.74 -12.09
CA LYS A 312 21.76 0.58 -12.98
C LYS A 312 20.40 -0.12 -12.83
N TYR A 313 19.91 -0.17 -11.60
CA TYR A 313 18.67 -0.85 -11.23
C TYR A 313 17.74 0.09 -10.45
N ILE A 314 16.45 0.02 -10.78
CA ILE A 314 15.40 0.72 -10.04
C ILE A 314 14.29 -0.28 -9.69
N VAL A 315 13.91 -0.36 -8.42
CA VAL A 315 12.78 -1.17 -7.96
C VAL A 315 11.85 -0.26 -7.17
N GLU A 316 10.68 0.05 -7.72
CA GLU A 316 9.77 0.99 -7.09
C GLU A 316 9.03 0.38 -5.89
N GLY A 317 9.32 0.89 -4.69
CA GLY A 317 8.60 0.56 -3.46
C GLY A 317 7.42 1.50 -3.16
N ALA A 318 7.49 2.74 -3.64
CA ALA A 318 6.45 3.76 -3.50
C ALA A 318 5.54 3.79 -4.72
N ASN A 319 4.28 4.15 -4.49
CA ASN A 319 3.32 4.35 -5.56
C ASN A 319 3.66 5.61 -6.35
N LEU A 320 3.58 5.51 -7.68
CA LEU A 320 3.63 6.65 -8.60
C LEU A 320 4.89 7.52 -8.49
N PHE A 321 5.98 7.04 -7.91
CA PHE A 321 7.19 7.85 -7.73
C PHE A 321 7.80 8.30 -9.07
N LEU A 322 7.85 7.37 -10.05
CA LEU A 322 8.21 7.69 -11.42
C LEU A 322 6.97 7.77 -12.31
N THR A 323 6.89 8.77 -13.19
CA THR A 323 5.89 8.77 -14.28
C THR A 323 6.21 7.69 -15.32
N GLN A 324 5.23 7.26 -16.11
CA GLN A 324 5.46 6.26 -17.17
C GLN A 324 6.47 6.74 -18.22
N GLN A 325 6.44 8.02 -18.59
CA GLN A 325 7.41 8.59 -19.54
C GLN A 325 8.84 8.57 -18.97
N ALA A 326 9.00 8.86 -17.68
CA ALA A 326 10.30 8.75 -17.00
C ALA A 326 10.81 7.30 -16.97
N ARG A 327 9.95 6.31 -16.71
CA ARG A 327 10.32 4.89 -16.77
C ARG A 327 10.85 4.50 -18.15
N ILE A 328 10.11 4.84 -19.20
CA ILE A 328 10.51 4.54 -20.60
C ILE A 328 11.84 5.23 -20.94
N PHE A 329 12.03 6.48 -20.52
CA PHE A 329 13.29 7.20 -20.72
C PHE A 329 14.47 6.48 -20.04
N LEU A 330 14.31 6.05 -18.78
CA LEU A 330 15.36 5.36 -18.03
C LEU A 330 15.68 3.99 -18.65
N GLU A 331 14.68 3.23 -19.07
CA GLU A 331 14.91 1.94 -19.74
C GLU A 331 15.60 2.07 -21.09
N ARG A 332 15.31 3.13 -21.87
CA ARG A 332 16.05 3.46 -23.10
C ARG A 332 17.54 3.75 -22.81
N ASN A 333 17.82 4.36 -21.66
CA ASN A 333 19.17 4.57 -21.13
C ASN A 333 19.70 3.36 -20.34
N LYS A 334 19.21 2.15 -20.64
CA LYS A 334 19.71 0.86 -20.14
C LYS A 334 19.54 0.63 -18.63
N VAL A 335 18.69 1.39 -17.97
CA VAL A 335 18.29 1.11 -16.58
C VAL A 335 17.36 -0.10 -16.56
N VAL A 336 17.60 -1.05 -15.66
CA VAL A 336 16.69 -2.16 -15.39
C VAL A 336 15.70 -1.70 -14.33
N LEU A 337 14.45 -1.46 -14.74
CA LEU A 337 13.41 -0.89 -13.89
C LEU A 337 12.24 -1.87 -13.67
N PHE A 338 11.76 -1.95 -12.44
CA PHE A 338 10.54 -2.67 -12.07
C PHE A 338 9.52 -1.72 -11.45
N LYS A 339 8.34 -1.70 -12.07
CA LYS A 339 7.23 -0.81 -11.75
C LYS A 339 6.60 -1.14 -10.39
N ASP A 340 6.11 -0.10 -9.72
CA ASP A 340 5.45 -0.15 -8.41
C ASP A 340 4.26 -1.13 -8.37
N SER A 341 3.39 -1.12 -9.39
CA SER A 341 2.22 -2.01 -9.51
C SER A 341 2.55 -3.52 -9.45
N ASN A 342 3.82 -3.89 -9.54
CA ASN A 342 4.31 -5.25 -9.43
C ASN A 342 5.24 -5.41 -8.22
N ALA A 343 6.20 -4.50 -8.05
CA ALA A 343 7.25 -4.63 -7.05
C ALA A 343 6.80 -4.44 -5.59
N ASN A 344 5.77 -3.63 -5.32
CA ASN A 344 5.37 -3.26 -3.96
C ASN A 344 4.05 -3.89 -3.48
N LYS A 345 3.66 -5.02 -4.07
CA LYS A 345 2.38 -5.69 -3.82
C LYS A 345 2.23 -6.34 -2.44
N GLY A 346 3.32 -6.61 -1.72
CA GLY A 346 3.25 -7.39 -0.48
C GLY A 346 2.32 -6.83 0.60
N GLY A 347 2.08 -5.51 0.61
CA GLY A 347 1.09 -4.90 1.50
C GLY A 347 -0.34 -5.33 1.17
N VAL A 348 -0.73 -5.28 -0.11
CA VAL A 348 -2.10 -5.62 -0.55
C VAL A 348 -2.35 -7.12 -0.43
N THR A 349 -1.36 -7.95 -0.76
CA THR A 349 -1.42 -9.41 -0.56
C THR A 349 -1.59 -9.76 0.91
N SER A 350 -0.86 -9.09 1.81
CA SER A 350 -1.01 -9.31 3.25
C SER A 350 -2.40 -8.92 3.75
N SER A 351 -2.92 -7.78 3.31
CA SER A 351 -4.26 -7.31 3.72
C SER A 351 -5.34 -8.25 3.20
N SER A 352 -5.21 -8.75 1.98
CA SER A 352 -6.14 -9.74 1.40
C SER A 352 -6.20 -11.04 2.18
N LEU A 353 -5.05 -11.53 2.62
CA LEU A 353 -5.00 -12.74 3.44
C LEU A 353 -5.49 -12.47 4.88
N GLU A 354 -5.34 -11.25 5.41
CA GLU A 354 -6.01 -10.87 6.65
C GLU A 354 -7.54 -10.85 6.50
N ILE A 355 -8.06 -10.35 5.37
CA ILE A 355 -9.49 -10.41 5.02
C ILE A 355 -9.97 -11.87 5.01
N LEU A 356 -9.25 -12.76 4.31
CA LEU A 356 -9.59 -14.18 4.25
C LEU A 356 -9.67 -14.84 5.64
N ALA A 357 -8.76 -14.48 6.55
CA ALA A 357 -8.82 -14.96 7.94
C ALA A 357 -10.03 -14.37 8.68
N GLY A 358 -10.37 -13.10 8.45
CA GLY A 358 -11.55 -12.45 9.01
C GLY A 358 -12.87 -13.04 8.54
N LEU A 359 -12.96 -13.47 7.27
CA LEU A 359 -14.13 -14.14 6.70
C LEU A 359 -14.23 -15.61 7.16
N GLY A 360 -13.10 -16.29 7.36
CA GLY A 360 -13.07 -17.72 7.70
C GLY A 360 -13.24 -18.02 9.19
N LEU A 361 -12.72 -17.18 10.08
CA LEU A 361 -12.73 -17.41 11.52
C LEU A 361 -14.04 -16.90 12.14
N SER A 362 -14.56 -17.62 13.14
CA SER A 362 -15.64 -17.06 13.97
C SER A 362 -15.13 -15.86 14.76
N ASN A 363 -16.04 -15.00 15.26
CA ASN A 363 -15.66 -13.85 16.09
C ASN A 363 -14.77 -14.24 17.29
N GLU A 364 -15.09 -15.34 17.98
CA GLU A 364 -14.29 -15.84 19.10
C GLU A 364 -12.91 -16.34 18.64
N GLN A 365 -12.86 -17.14 17.56
CA GLN A 365 -11.60 -17.61 17.00
C GLN A 365 -10.71 -16.45 16.54
N TYR A 366 -11.27 -15.46 15.84
CA TYR A 366 -10.54 -14.29 15.38
C TYR A 366 -9.96 -13.50 16.57
N MET A 367 -10.78 -13.28 17.59
CA MET A 367 -10.37 -12.60 18.82
C MET A 367 -9.25 -13.32 19.56
N ASP A 368 -9.25 -14.66 19.54
CA ASP A 368 -8.24 -15.45 20.23
C ASP A 368 -6.95 -15.66 19.43
N LEU A 369 -7.08 -15.80 18.11
CA LEU A 369 -5.99 -16.19 17.22
C LEU A 369 -5.34 -14.98 16.56
N MET A 370 -6.09 -13.99 16.10
CA MET A 370 -5.56 -12.87 15.31
C MET A 370 -5.22 -11.64 16.16
N ILE A 371 -5.94 -11.42 17.27
CA ILE A 371 -5.72 -10.25 18.13
C ILE A 371 -4.60 -10.50 19.15
N PHE A 372 -3.71 -9.52 19.30
CA PHE A 372 -2.59 -9.61 20.24
C PHE A 372 -3.11 -9.57 21.68
N LYS A 373 -2.63 -10.48 22.53
CA LYS A 373 -2.89 -10.49 23.96
C LYS A 373 -1.65 -9.96 24.68
N ASP A 374 -1.82 -8.84 25.40
CA ASP A 374 -0.76 -8.15 26.16
C ASP A 374 0.47 -7.81 25.29
N GLY A 375 0.19 -7.35 24.06
CA GLY A 375 1.20 -6.98 23.09
C GLY A 375 1.91 -8.16 22.42
N LYS A 376 1.49 -9.40 22.67
CA LYS A 376 2.06 -10.61 22.08
C LYS A 376 1.08 -11.28 21.09
N PRO A 377 1.55 -11.71 19.90
CA PRO A 377 0.73 -12.49 18.98
C PRO A 377 0.56 -13.94 19.47
N SER A 378 -0.54 -14.58 19.07
CA SER A 378 -0.73 -16.02 19.25
C SER A 378 0.27 -16.84 18.42
N THR A 379 0.38 -18.13 18.69
CA THR A 379 1.17 -19.05 17.85
C THR A 379 0.56 -19.18 16.44
N PHE A 380 -0.76 -19.20 16.33
CA PHE A 380 -1.47 -19.22 15.05
C PHE A 380 -1.07 -18.01 14.22
N TYR A 381 -1.18 -16.80 14.76
CA TYR A 381 -0.85 -15.57 14.04
C TYR A 381 0.60 -15.55 13.55
N GLN A 382 1.54 -16.04 14.37
CA GLN A 382 2.95 -16.13 13.97
C GLN A 382 3.15 -17.06 12.79
N LYS A 383 2.50 -18.23 12.77
CA LYS A 383 2.53 -19.16 11.63
C LYS A 383 1.84 -18.57 10.40
N TYR A 384 0.67 -17.96 10.58
CA TYR A 384 -0.09 -17.32 9.52
C TYR A 384 0.72 -16.21 8.83
N VAL A 385 1.44 -15.40 9.60
CA VAL A 385 2.38 -14.40 9.07
C VAL A 385 3.48 -15.04 8.21
N LEU A 386 4.01 -16.20 8.61
CA LEU A 386 5.03 -16.90 7.80
C LEU A 386 4.45 -17.41 6.49
N ASP A 387 3.21 -17.92 6.47
CA ASP A 387 2.52 -18.32 5.26
C ASP A 387 2.32 -17.14 4.31
N ILE A 388 1.87 -15.99 4.84
CA ILE A 388 1.73 -14.74 4.09
C ILE A 388 3.08 -14.31 3.50
N GLN A 389 4.14 -14.30 4.31
CA GLN A 389 5.49 -13.92 3.85
C GLN A 389 6.03 -14.84 2.76
N LYS A 390 5.75 -16.15 2.87
CA LYS A 390 6.10 -17.14 1.86
C LYS A 390 5.36 -16.85 0.55
N LYS A 391 4.04 -16.67 0.59
CA LYS A 391 3.21 -16.37 -0.58
C LYS A 391 3.66 -15.07 -1.27
N ILE A 392 3.82 -13.98 -0.51
CA ILE A 392 4.37 -12.70 -1.03
C ILE A 392 5.71 -12.92 -1.73
N SER A 393 6.58 -13.77 -1.15
CA SER A 393 7.90 -13.99 -1.70
C SER A 393 7.86 -14.82 -2.99
N GLU A 394 7.02 -15.84 -3.04
CA GLU A 394 6.82 -16.71 -4.20
C GLU A 394 6.19 -15.93 -5.36
N ASP A 395 5.12 -15.17 -5.09
CA ASP A 395 4.41 -14.37 -6.10
C ASP A 395 5.32 -13.28 -6.69
N ALA A 396 6.04 -12.53 -5.84
CA ALA A 396 6.98 -11.50 -6.31
C ALA A 396 8.13 -12.09 -7.13
N ALA A 397 8.63 -13.27 -6.75
CA ALA A 397 9.66 -13.97 -7.52
C ALA A 397 9.13 -14.46 -8.87
N ALA A 398 7.91 -15.00 -8.92
CA ALA A 398 7.26 -15.46 -10.14
C ALA A 398 7.04 -14.31 -11.13
N GLU A 399 6.52 -13.17 -10.66
CA GLU A 399 6.33 -11.97 -11.50
C GLU A 399 7.67 -11.45 -12.05
N PHE A 400 8.70 -11.35 -11.19
CA PHE A 400 10.03 -10.95 -11.63
C PHE A 400 10.53 -11.85 -12.78
N GLN A 401 10.41 -13.18 -12.63
CA GLN A 401 10.85 -14.13 -13.65
C GLN A 401 10.03 -14.01 -14.93
N CYS A 402 8.71 -13.80 -14.82
CA CYS A 402 7.83 -13.60 -15.97
C CYS A 402 8.24 -12.36 -16.78
N ILE A 403 8.42 -11.22 -16.12
CA ILE A 403 8.83 -9.95 -16.75
C ILE A 403 10.20 -10.10 -17.41
N MET A 404 11.16 -10.72 -16.73
CA MET A 404 12.51 -10.90 -17.27
C MET A 404 12.54 -11.84 -18.47
N LYS A 405 11.87 -13.00 -18.38
CA LYS A 405 11.78 -13.96 -19.48
C LYS A 405 11.13 -13.34 -20.71
N GLU A 406 10.07 -12.55 -20.52
CA GLU A 406 9.38 -11.88 -21.62
C GLU A 406 10.24 -10.78 -22.25
N PHE A 407 10.96 -10.00 -21.43
CA PHE A 407 11.91 -9.00 -21.91
C PHE A 407 13.02 -9.64 -22.76
N ASP A 408 13.57 -10.77 -22.30
CA ASP A 408 14.61 -11.52 -23.01
C ASP A 408 14.06 -12.14 -24.31
N ARG A 409 12.85 -12.71 -24.27
CA ARG A 409 12.15 -13.24 -25.46
C ARG A 409 11.97 -12.17 -26.52
N LEU A 410 11.60 -10.96 -26.11
CA LEU A 410 11.45 -9.79 -26.98
C LEU A 410 12.78 -9.11 -27.32
N LYS A 411 13.92 -9.63 -26.86
CA LYS A 411 15.27 -9.07 -27.06
C LYS A 411 15.36 -7.58 -26.69
N GLY A 412 14.63 -7.17 -25.65
CA GLY A 412 14.55 -5.78 -25.21
C GLY A 412 13.85 -4.81 -26.16
N ALA A 413 13.10 -5.30 -27.15
CA ALA A 413 12.30 -4.45 -28.04
C ALA A 413 11.17 -3.70 -27.30
N LYS A 414 10.76 -4.22 -26.15
CA LYS A 414 9.73 -3.63 -25.28
C LYS A 414 10.29 -3.37 -23.89
N ALA A 415 9.98 -2.21 -23.36
CA ALA A 415 10.35 -1.82 -22.00
C ALA A 415 9.63 -2.72 -20.96
N ARG A 416 10.34 -3.09 -19.89
CA ARG A 416 9.82 -3.88 -18.77
C ARG A 416 8.59 -3.23 -18.15
N THR A 417 8.55 -1.91 -18.04
CA THR A 417 7.38 -1.19 -17.54
C THR A 417 6.12 -1.46 -18.36
N LEU A 418 6.23 -1.65 -19.68
CA LEU A 418 5.08 -1.97 -20.53
C LEU A 418 4.73 -3.45 -20.46
N ILE A 419 5.72 -4.32 -20.29
CA ILE A 419 5.51 -5.75 -20.03
C ILE A 419 4.76 -5.93 -18.70
N SER A 420 5.12 -5.18 -17.66
CA SER A 420 4.44 -5.16 -16.36
C SER A 420 2.97 -4.77 -16.47
N ASP A 421 2.65 -3.74 -17.26
CA ASP A 421 1.28 -3.30 -17.50
C ASP A 421 0.46 -4.37 -18.23
N GLU A 422 1.03 -4.96 -19.29
CA GLU A 422 0.37 -6.02 -20.04
C GLU A 422 0.20 -7.31 -19.24
N LEU A 423 1.18 -7.69 -18.42
CA LEU A 423 1.04 -8.83 -17.51
C LEU A 423 -0.13 -8.60 -16.57
N SER A 424 -0.24 -7.39 -16.00
CA SER A 424 -1.32 -7.05 -15.07
C SER A 424 -2.68 -7.07 -15.76
N SER A 425 -2.81 -6.44 -16.94
CA SER A 425 -4.06 -6.45 -17.71
C SER A 425 -4.49 -7.86 -18.10
N LYS A 426 -3.56 -8.66 -18.64
CA LYS A 426 -3.86 -10.03 -19.09
C LYS A 426 -4.29 -10.95 -17.95
N LEU A 427 -3.73 -10.74 -16.75
CA LEU A 427 -4.14 -11.50 -15.57
C LEU A 427 -5.58 -11.15 -15.16
N ASN A 428 -5.94 -9.86 -15.17
CA ASN A 428 -7.31 -9.42 -14.91
C ASN A 428 -8.29 -9.95 -15.97
N ASP A 429 -7.92 -9.88 -17.26
CA ASP A 429 -8.75 -10.39 -18.35
C ASP A 429 -8.97 -11.91 -18.21
N LEU A 430 -7.90 -12.66 -17.92
CA LEU A 430 -7.96 -14.10 -17.70
C LEU A 430 -8.77 -14.47 -16.46
N GLN A 431 -8.67 -13.69 -15.38
CA GLN A 431 -9.50 -13.87 -14.19
C GLN A 431 -10.98 -13.77 -14.55
N ALA A 432 -11.39 -12.72 -15.27
CA ALA A 432 -12.77 -12.53 -15.68
C ALA A 432 -13.27 -13.68 -16.59
N GLU A 433 -12.43 -14.17 -17.50
CA GLU A 433 -12.73 -15.35 -18.32
C GLU A 433 -12.93 -16.63 -17.48
N LEU A 434 -12.08 -16.83 -16.46
CA LEU A 434 -12.15 -17.99 -15.56
C LEU A 434 -13.38 -17.92 -14.64
N GLU A 435 -13.74 -16.74 -14.15
CA GLU A 435 -14.98 -16.52 -13.39
C GLU A 435 -16.23 -16.79 -14.23
N ALA A 436 -16.20 -16.51 -15.53
CA ALA A 436 -17.28 -16.84 -16.44
C ALA A 436 -17.33 -18.33 -16.86
N SER A 437 -16.30 -19.12 -16.51
CA SER A 437 -16.18 -20.53 -16.89
C SER A 437 -16.80 -21.50 -15.88
N ASP A 438 -16.94 -22.76 -16.27
CA ASP A 438 -17.39 -23.89 -15.44
C ASP A 438 -16.24 -24.59 -14.69
N LEU A 439 -15.01 -24.07 -14.76
CA LEU A 439 -13.83 -24.71 -14.14
C LEU A 439 -13.94 -24.79 -12.61
N PHE A 440 -14.62 -23.82 -12.00
CA PHE A 440 -14.87 -23.82 -10.56
C PHE A 440 -15.85 -24.94 -10.12
N ASP A 441 -16.70 -25.42 -11.03
CA ASP A 441 -17.67 -26.48 -10.75
C ASP A 441 -17.02 -27.87 -10.68
N ASP A 442 -15.79 -28.00 -11.21
CA ASP A 442 -14.99 -29.21 -11.04
C ASP A 442 -14.48 -29.36 -9.61
N VAL A 443 -15.24 -30.09 -8.79
CA VAL A 443 -14.96 -30.28 -7.36
C VAL A 443 -13.52 -30.75 -7.09
N PRO A 444 -12.93 -31.74 -7.81
CA PRO A 444 -11.54 -32.13 -7.60
C PRO A 444 -10.54 -30.98 -7.83
N SER A 445 -10.64 -30.27 -8.96
CA SER A 445 -9.76 -29.14 -9.29
C SER A 445 -9.95 -27.99 -8.33
N ARG A 446 -11.21 -27.62 -8.02
CA ARG A 446 -11.53 -26.61 -7.02
C ARG A 446 -10.84 -26.92 -5.69
N ARG A 447 -11.01 -28.13 -5.16
CA ARG A 447 -10.37 -28.53 -3.89
C ARG A 447 -8.84 -28.47 -3.97
N ALA A 448 -8.26 -28.89 -5.09
CA ALA A 448 -6.81 -28.88 -5.28
C ALA A 448 -6.24 -27.47 -5.36
N VAL A 449 -6.96 -26.53 -5.97
CA VAL A 449 -6.59 -25.11 -6.05
C VAL A 449 -6.78 -24.44 -4.70
N MET A 450 -7.94 -24.57 -4.05
CA MET A 450 -8.22 -23.88 -2.79
C MET A 450 -7.24 -24.27 -1.67
N ARG A 451 -6.78 -25.53 -1.62
CA ARG A 451 -5.72 -25.97 -0.67
C ARG A 451 -4.38 -25.27 -0.86
N ARG A 452 -4.09 -24.75 -2.06
CA ARG A 452 -2.85 -24.04 -2.37
C ARG A 452 -3.02 -22.53 -2.34
N ALA A 453 -4.23 -22.06 -2.65
CA ALA A 453 -4.56 -20.64 -2.65
C ALA A 453 -4.69 -20.08 -1.23
N ILE A 454 -5.27 -20.86 -0.32
CA ILE A 454 -5.48 -20.50 1.08
C ILE A 454 -4.23 -20.85 1.89
N PRO A 455 -3.79 -19.98 2.83
CA PRO A 455 -2.68 -20.29 3.72
C PRO A 455 -2.90 -21.58 4.52
N GLU A 456 -1.86 -22.42 4.59
CA GLU A 456 -1.90 -23.74 5.22
C GLU A 456 -2.36 -23.65 6.68
N THR A 457 -1.85 -22.68 7.44
CA THR A 457 -2.23 -22.46 8.84
C THR A 457 -3.75 -22.27 9.03
N LEU A 458 -4.43 -21.58 8.09
CA LEU A 458 -5.87 -21.35 8.18
C LEU A 458 -6.68 -22.61 7.82
N VAL A 459 -6.19 -23.38 6.83
CA VAL A 459 -6.78 -24.67 6.45
C VAL A 459 -6.62 -25.69 7.58
N GLU A 460 -5.48 -25.72 8.27
CA GLU A 460 -5.24 -26.59 9.42
C GLU A 460 -6.17 -26.28 10.61
N GLU A 461 -6.45 -25.00 10.85
CA GLU A 461 -7.26 -24.56 11.99
C GLU A 461 -8.77 -24.83 11.78
N ILE A 462 -9.29 -24.55 10.59
CA ILE A 462 -10.74 -24.61 10.32
C ILE A 462 -11.13 -25.91 9.59
N GLY A 463 -10.25 -26.41 8.73
CA GLY A 463 -10.57 -27.40 7.71
C GLY A 463 -11.12 -26.76 6.44
N LEU A 464 -10.71 -27.27 5.28
CA LEU A 464 -11.08 -26.69 3.98
C LEU A 464 -12.59 -26.65 3.72
N ASP A 465 -13.30 -27.73 4.05
CA ASP A 465 -14.74 -27.85 3.78
C ASP A 465 -15.57 -26.85 4.59
N GLU A 466 -15.24 -26.74 5.88
CA GLU A 466 -15.85 -25.78 6.78
C GLU A 466 -15.50 -24.35 6.35
N LEU A 467 -14.25 -24.08 6.00
CA LEU A 467 -13.82 -22.77 5.52
C LEU A 467 -14.58 -22.34 4.26
N LEU A 468 -14.72 -23.22 3.27
CA LEU A 468 -15.47 -22.92 2.05
C LEU A 468 -16.97 -22.68 2.29
N THR A 469 -17.52 -23.27 3.36
CA THR A 469 -18.92 -23.05 3.76
C THR A 469 -19.12 -21.71 4.47
N ARG A 470 -18.08 -21.17 5.12
CA ARG A 470 -18.11 -19.88 5.82
C ARG A 470 -17.88 -18.67 4.92
N LEU A 471 -17.14 -18.84 3.83
CA LEU A 471 -16.82 -17.75 2.92
C LEU A 471 -18.08 -17.31 2.14
N PRO A 472 -18.28 -16.00 1.91
CA PRO A 472 -19.34 -15.51 1.05
C PRO A 472 -19.25 -16.14 -0.34
N GLU A 473 -20.38 -16.51 -0.94
CA GLU A 473 -20.45 -17.26 -2.21
C GLU A 473 -19.53 -16.76 -3.34
N PRO A 474 -19.40 -15.45 -3.63
CA PRO A 474 -18.51 -14.99 -4.70
C PRO A 474 -17.02 -15.20 -4.36
N TYR A 475 -16.64 -15.14 -3.09
CA TYR A 475 -15.24 -15.08 -2.68
C TYR A 475 -14.41 -16.33 -3.05
N PRO A 476 -14.88 -17.58 -2.83
CA PRO A 476 -14.18 -18.77 -3.29
C PRO A 476 -13.96 -18.81 -4.81
N LYS A 477 -14.93 -18.31 -5.58
CA LYS A 477 -14.88 -18.29 -7.04
C LYS A 477 -13.82 -17.32 -7.53
N ASP A 478 -13.77 -16.13 -6.95
CA ASP A 478 -12.78 -15.11 -7.27
C ASP A 478 -11.38 -15.57 -6.84
N LEU A 479 -11.25 -16.16 -5.65
CA LEU A 479 -9.96 -16.68 -5.16
C LEU A 479 -9.43 -17.80 -6.05
N PHE A 480 -10.30 -18.71 -6.50
CA PHE A 480 -9.95 -19.76 -7.44
C PHE A 480 -9.45 -19.17 -8.76
N SER A 481 -10.21 -18.25 -9.36
CA SER A 481 -9.92 -17.67 -10.66
C SER A 481 -8.62 -16.88 -10.65
N ASN A 482 -8.39 -16.07 -9.61
CA ASN A 482 -7.14 -15.34 -9.39
C ASN A 482 -5.93 -16.26 -9.22
N TRP A 483 -6.08 -17.32 -8.42
CA TRP A 483 -4.99 -18.26 -8.21
C TRP A 483 -4.62 -18.99 -9.51
N VAL A 484 -5.62 -19.44 -10.27
CA VAL A 484 -5.40 -20.12 -11.54
C VAL A 484 -4.78 -19.17 -12.56
N ALA A 485 -5.29 -17.95 -12.71
CA ALA A 485 -4.76 -16.96 -13.65
C ALA A 485 -3.27 -16.64 -13.39
N SER A 486 -2.94 -16.30 -12.14
CA SER A 486 -1.57 -15.96 -11.73
C SER A 486 -0.58 -17.11 -11.93
N HIS A 487 -0.99 -18.34 -11.65
CA HIS A 487 -0.12 -19.52 -11.76
C HIS A 487 -0.04 -20.05 -13.20
N TYR A 488 -1.03 -19.74 -14.03
CA TYR A 488 -1.00 -20.04 -15.47
C TYR A 488 -0.05 -19.12 -16.25
N ALA A 489 -0.03 -17.83 -15.93
CA ALA A 489 0.86 -16.86 -16.59
C ALA A 489 2.34 -16.99 -16.16
N SER A 490 2.61 -17.66 -15.04
CA SER A 490 3.96 -17.94 -14.58
C SER A 490 4.60 -19.04 -15.43
N PRO A 491 5.84 -18.87 -15.95
CA PRO A 491 6.48 -19.86 -16.83
C PRO A 491 6.77 -21.24 -16.22
N SER A 492 6.38 -21.45 -14.95
CA SER A 492 6.72 -22.63 -14.14
C SER A 492 5.57 -23.63 -13.95
N PHE A 493 4.40 -23.46 -14.57
CA PHE A 493 3.31 -24.44 -14.46
C PHE A 493 2.67 -24.81 -15.81
N THR A 494 3.21 -25.88 -16.41
CA THR A 494 2.59 -26.59 -17.55
C THR A 494 1.39 -27.46 -17.13
N PHE A 495 1.04 -27.52 -15.84
CA PHE A 495 0.08 -28.51 -15.31
C PHE A 495 -1.40 -28.12 -15.42
N ALA A 496 -1.74 -26.82 -15.51
CA ALA A 496 -3.14 -26.37 -15.54
C ALA A 496 -3.79 -26.47 -16.93
N LEU A 497 -3.00 -26.37 -18.01
CA LEU A 497 -3.53 -26.50 -19.37
C LEU A 497 -3.89 -27.92 -19.75
N GLU A 498 -3.21 -28.94 -19.21
CA GLU A 498 -3.58 -30.32 -19.53
C GLU A 498 -5.01 -30.64 -19.07
N LEU A 499 -5.49 -30.02 -18.00
CA LEU A 499 -6.88 -30.14 -17.51
C LEU A 499 -7.90 -29.38 -18.37
N VAL A 500 -7.54 -28.23 -18.93
CA VAL A 500 -8.43 -27.43 -19.80
C VAL A 500 -8.46 -27.98 -21.23
N HIS A 501 -7.36 -28.56 -21.71
CA HIS A 501 -7.29 -29.17 -23.04
C HIS A 501 -7.91 -30.58 -23.10
N THR A 502 -7.84 -31.37 -22.02
CA THR A 502 -8.52 -32.69 -21.97
C THR A 502 -10.04 -32.60 -21.83
N ARG A 503 -10.63 -31.41 -21.61
CA ARG A 503 -12.10 -31.20 -21.66
C ARG A 503 -12.61 -30.63 -22.99
N ARG A 504 -11.72 -30.27 -23.92
CA ARG A 504 -12.08 -29.77 -25.27
C ARG A 504 -11.78 -30.77 -26.39
N THR A 505 -11.48 -32.02 -26.05
CA THR A 505 -11.47 -33.20 -26.93
C THR A 505 -12.30 -34.28 -26.30
#